data_AF-A0A6L9S853-F1
#
_entry.id   AF-A0A6L9S853-F1
#
_cell.length_a   1.000
_cell.length_b   1.000
_cell.length_c   1.000
_cell.angle_alpha   90.00
_cell.angle_beta   90.00
_cell.angle_gamma   90.00
#
_symmetry.space_group_name_H-M   'P 1'
#
loop_
_entity.id
_entity.type
_entity.pdbx_description
1 polymer ?
#
loop_
_entity_poly.entity_id
_entity_poly.type
_entity_poly.pdbx_seq_one_letter_code
_entity_poly.pdbx_strand_id
1 'polypeptide(L)'
;MVLLCSHYERYVYGINEEAIDFLNSCSLLSERIPESVRLLQVKLPIDELSRQQWDSRAPKLYEFALNHAAHWSPGAPVTNLDAAAILSWMKSPKPRDVKRYFLCFGEEDIFSRITRSENTRRDLFRHLQGLVDSRNGIAHGDSTVQPLPTDITEYCSTVLKFATRVDRVFSRLLARIARTSHPW
;
A
#
# COMPACT_ATOMS: atom_id res chain seq x y z
N MET A 1 -17.10 -5.16 -14.96
CA MET A 1 -16.75 -4.21 -13.88
C MET A 1 -16.00 -4.89 -12.73
N VAL A 2 -16.49 -6.00 -12.17
CA VAL A 2 -15.79 -6.77 -11.12
C VAL A 2 -14.33 -7.10 -11.50
N LEU A 3 -14.09 -7.54 -12.75
CA LEU A 3 -12.74 -7.80 -13.27
C LEU A 3 -11.83 -6.56 -13.23
N LEU A 4 -12.34 -5.39 -13.64
CA LEU A 4 -11.55 -4.15 -13.65
C LEU A 4 -11.16 -3.71 -12.24
N CYS A 5 -12.09 -3.81 -11.27
CA CYS A 5 -11.79 -3.51 -9.87
C CYS A 5 -10.77 -4.51 -9.31
N SER A 6 -10.89 -5.79 -9.65
CA SER A 6 -9.91 -6.82 -9.28
C SER A 6 -8.52 -6.53 -9.87
N HIS A 7 -8.42 -6.06 -11.12
CA HIS A 7 -7.15 -5.64 -11.71
C HIS A 7 -6.56 -4.41 -11.00
N TYR A 8 -7.38 -3.42 -10.66
CA TYR A 8 -6.93 -2.25 -9.90
C TYR A 8 -6.46 -2.63 -8.49
N GLU A 9 -7.20 -3.48 -7.80
CA GLU A 9 -6.80 -4.08 -6.52
C GLU A 9 -5.47 -4.80 -6.66
N ARG A 10 -5.36 -5.74 -7.61
CA ARG A 10 -4.13 -6.50 -7.84
C ARG A 10 -2.95 -5.60 -8.16
N TYR A 11 -3.14 -4.51 -8.89
CA TYR A 11 -2.10 -3.53 -9.14
C TYR A 11 -1.59 -2.89 -7.83
N VAL A 12 -2.48 -2.45 -6.94
CA VAL A 12 -2.08 -1.87 -5.64
C VAL A 12 -1.36 -2.89 -4.75
N TYR A 13 -1.80 -4.15 -4.75
CA TYR A 13 -1.07 -5.21 -4.04
C TYR A 13 0.28 -5.51 -4.71
N GLY A 14 0.34 -5.54 -6.04
CA GLY A 14 1.54 -5.87 -6.80
C GLY A 14 2.63 -4.83 -6.64
N ILE A 15 2.29 -3.54 -6.72
CA ILE A 15 3.28 -2.47 -6.51
C ILE A 15 3.80 -2.47 -5.06
N ASN A 16 2.99 -2.91 -4.09
CA ASN A 16 3.45 -3.08 -2.71
C ASN A 16 4.38 -4.27 -2.55
N GLU A 17 4.05 -5.42 -3.14
CA GLU A 17 4.94 -6.59 -3.18
C GLU A 17 6.30 -6.23 -3.79
N GLU A 18 6.30 -5.63 -4.98
CA GLU A 18 7.53 -5.20 -5.68
C GLU A 18 8.33 -4.17 -4.88
N ALA A 19 7.66 -3.22 -4.24
CA ALA A 19 8.32 -2.23 -3.40
C ALA A 19 9.03 -2.87 -2.19
N ILE A 20 8.36 -3.80 -1.52
CA ILE A 20 8.90 -4.47 -0.35
C ILE A 20 10.03 -5.44 -0.71
N ASP A 21 9.88 -6.18 -1.81
CA ASP A 21 10.94 -7.04 -2.35
C ASP A 21 12.19 -6.21 -2.71
N PHE A 22 11.99 -5.05 -3.34
CA PHE A 22 13.09 -4.13 -3.62
C PHE A 22 13.79 -3.63 -2.35
N LEU A 23 13.03 -3.18 -1.33
CA LEU A 23 13.62 -2.69 -0.08
C LEU A 23 14.38 -3.81 0.66
N ASN A 24 13.84 -5.03 0.67
CA ASN A 24 14.50 -6.21 1.24
C ASN A 24 15.79 -6.55 0.50
N SER A 25 15.79 -6.51 -0.84
CA SER A 25 16.97 -6.77 -1.66
C SER A 25 18.11 -5.76 -1.42
N CYS A 26 17.77 -4.54 -1.00
CA CYS A 26 18.74 -3.51 -0.67
C CYS A 26 19.36 -3.65 0.73
N SER A 27 18.85 -4.55 1.59
CA SER A 27 19.32 -4.74 2.98
C SER A 27 19.51 -3.43 3.74
N LEU A 28 18.49 -2.57 3.70
CA LEU A 28 18.60 -1.21 4.23
C LEU A 28 18.81 -1.21 5.74
N LEU A 29 19.58 -0.23 6.23
CA LEU A 29 19.65 0.05 7.66
C LEU A 29 18.28 0.51 8.18
N SER A 30 17.96 0.12 9.41
CA SER A 30 16.66 0.39 10.04
C SER A 30 16.22 1.86 9.97
N GLU A 31 17.14 2.83 10.11
CA GLU A 31 16.81 4.25 10.10
C GLU A 31 16.47 4.79 8.70
N ARG A 32 16.82 4.05 7.64
CA ARG A 32 16.46 4.42 6.27
C ARG A 32 15.05 4.00 5.93
N ILE A 33 14.51 2.98 6.60
CA ILE A 33 13.14 2.55 6.37
C ILE A 33 12.19 3.54 7.06
N PRO A 34 11.19 4.08 6.32
CA PRO A 34 10.20 4.98 6.90
C PRO A 34 9.60 4.40 8.20
N GLU A 35 9.51 5.21 9.24
CA GLU A 35 9.03 4.76 10.55
C GLU A 35 7.62 4.15 10.45
N SER A 36 6.75 4.73 9.63
CA SER A 36 5.42 4.18 9.32
C SER A 36 5.45 2.77 8.75
N VAL A 37 6.42 2.45 7.89
CA VAL A 37 6.60 1.07 7.37
C VAL A 37 7.02 0.16 8.51
N ARG A 38 8.02 0.55 9.31
CA ARG A 38 8.50 -0.24 10.47
C ARG A 38 7.41 -0.48 11.52
N LEU A 39 6.58 0.53 11.81
CA LEU A 39 5.44 0.41 12.71
C LEU A 39 4.40 -0.59 12.21
N LEU A 40 4.12 -0.61 10.91
CA LEU A 40 3.18 -1.56 10.32
C LEU A 40 3.68 -3.01 10.41
N GLN A 41 5.00 -3.24 10.31
CA GLN A 41 5.60 -4.57 10.46
C GLN A 41 5.35 -5.20 11.84
N VAL A 42 5.33 -4.38 12.89
CA VAL A 42 5.20 -4.86 14.27
C VAL A 42 3.77 -4.80 14.81
N LYS A 43 2.84 -4.18 14.08
CA LYS A 43 1.49 -3.92 14.57
C LYS A 43 0.75 -5.19 14.98
N LEU A 44 0.62 -6.14 14.05
CA LEU A 44 -0.13 -7.38 14.30
C LEU A 44 0.55 -8.24 15.38
N PRO A 45 1.87 -8.49 15.34
CA PRO A 45 2.57 -9.20 16.41
C PRO A 45 2.37 -8.58 17.81
N ILE A 46 2.42 -7.25 17.93
CA ILE A 46 2.17 -6.54 19.20
C ILE A 46 0.71 -6.71 19.63
N ASP A 47 -0.25 -6.54 18.71
CA ASP A 47 -1.67 -6.73 19.00
C ASP A 47 -1.94 -8.16 19.49
N GLU A 48 -1.28 -9.17 18.92
CA GLU A 48 -1.37 -10.56 19.36
C GLU A 48 -0.75 -10.82 20.73
N LEU A 49 0.44 -10.25 21.00
CA LEU A 49 1.09 -10.32 22.31
C LEU A 49 0.18 -9.75 23.41
N SER A 50 -0.50 -8.64 23.11
CA SER A 50 -1.37 -7.96 24.07
C SER A 50 -2.59 -8.80 24.47
N ARG A 51 -3.06 -9.69 23.58
CA ARG A 51 -4.23 -10.56 23.81
C ARG A 51 -3.92 -11.79 24.65
N GLN A 52 -2.64 -12.13 24.85
CA GLN A 52 -2.25 -13.29 25.66
C GLN A 52 -2.16 -12.95 27.16
N GLN A 53 -2.42 -13.96 27.99
CA GLN A 53 -2.17 -13.91 29.42
C GLN A 53 -0.67 -13.75 29.70
N TRP A 54 -0.32 -13.02 30.76
CA TRP A 54 1.06 -12.65 31.08
C TRP A 54 2.01 -13.84 31.09
N ASP A 55 1.63 -14.92 31.77
CA ASP A 55 2.45 -16.12 31.96
C ASP A 55 2.65 -16.94 30.67
N SER A 56 1.90 -16.64 29.61
CA SER A 56 1.99 -17.32 28.31
C SER A 56 2.63 -16.47 27.21
N ARG A 57 3.09 -15.24 27.50
CA ARG A 57 3.65 -14.32 26.49
C ARG A 57 5.08 -14.63 26.08
N ALA A 58 5.86 -15.32 26.93
CA ALA A 58 7.30 -15.49 26.72
C ALA A 58 7.67 -16.09 25.35
N PRO A 59 7.00 -17.15 24.84
CA PRO A 59 7.31 -17.70 23.52
C PRO A 59 7.08 -16.70 22.38
N LYS A 60 5.93 -16.00 22.40
CA LYS A 60 5.63 -14.98 21.38
C LYS A 60 6.54 -13.76 21.47
N LEU A 61 6.96 -13.37 22.67
CA LEU A 61 7.89 -12.25 22.84
C LEU A 61 9.26 -12.61 22.27
N TYR A 62 9.69 -13.85 22.46
CA TYR A 62 10.92 -14.37 21.84
C TYR A 62 10.83 -14.34 20.31
N GLU A 63 9.75 -14.86 19.73
CA GLU A 63 9.51 -14.79 18.28
C GLU A 63 9.48 -13.34 17.76
N PHE A 64 8.83 -12.44 18.49
CA PHE A 64 8.78 -11.02 18.15
C PHE A 64 10.18 -10.41 18.12
N ALA A 65 10.99 -10.65 19.17
CA ALA A 65 12.36 -10.14 19.24
C ALA A 65 13.22 -10.71 18.11
N LEU A 66 13.10 -12.01 17.83
CA LEU A 66 13.87 -12.67 16.77
C LEU A 66 13.56 -12.11 15.39
N ASN A 67 12.28 -11.86 15.09
CA ASN A 67 11.84 -11.46 13.75
C ASN A 67 11.86 -9.94 13.52
N HIS A 68 11.70 -9.13 14.57
CA HIS A 68 11.43 -7.68 14.41
C HIS A 68 12.41 -6.76 15.15
N ALA A 69 13.30 -7.25 16.00
CA ALA A 69 14.23 -6.37 16.73
C ALA A 69 15.14 -5.58 15.77
N ALA A 70 15.54 -6.17 14.64
CA ALA A 70 16.36 -5.49 13.62
C ALA A 70 15.68 -4.24 13.05
N HIS A 71 14.33 -4.21 12.98
CA HIS A 71 13.59 -3.05 12.46
C HIS A 71 13.77 -1.82 13.36
N TRP A 72 14.12 -2.01 14.63
CA TRP A 72 14.24 -0.96 15.63
C TRP A 72 15.65 -0.78 16.19
N SER A 73 16.61 -1.55 15.69
CA SER A 73 18.01 -1.50 16.13
C SER A 73 18.80 -0.58 15.22
N PRO A 74 19.34 0.55 15.72
CA PRO A 74 20.15 1.45 14.90
C PRO A 74 21.33 0.72 14.26
N GLY A 75 21.58 0.96 12.97
CA GLY A 75 22.63 0.32 12.19
C GLY A 75 22.39 -1.15 11.85
N ALA A 76 21.28 -1.77 12.28
CA ALA A 76 20.95 -3.13 11.89
C ALA A 76 20.37 -3.15 10.46
N PRO A 77 20.81 -4.08 9.60
CA PRO A 77 20.19 -4.31 8.30
C PRO A 77 18.81 -4.97 8.47
N VAL A 78 17.87 -4.59 7.61
CA VAL A 78 16.52 -5.15 7.56
C VAL A 78 16.30 -5.79 6.19
N THR A 79 15.93 -7.07 6.19
CA THR A 79 15.79 -7.91 4.99
C THR A 79 14.49 -8.72 4.96
N ASN A 80 13.65 -8.60 5.97
CA ASN A 80 12.45 -9.40 6.18
C ASN A 80 11.19 -8.55 6.38
N LEU A 81 11.08 -7.43 5.63
CA LEU A 81 9.82 -6.70 5.56
C LEU A 81 8.74 -7.58 4.92
N ASP A 82 7.57 -7.64 5.56
CA ASP A 82 6.39 -8.32 5.06
C ASP A 82 5.47 -7.34 4.31
N ALA A 83 5.19 -7.64 3.05
CA ALA A 83 4.30 -6.88 2.21
C ALA A 83 2.85 -6.89 2.73
N ALA A 84 2.39 -8.02 3.29
CA ALA A 84 1.04 -8.15 3.81
C ALA A 84 0.82 -7.25 5.04
N ALA A 85 1.82 -7.12 5.91
CA ALA A 85 1.77 -6.23 7.07
C ALA A 85 1.45 -4.78 6.69
N ILE A 86 2.00 -4.28 5.57
CA ILE A 86 1.80 -2.89 5.10
C ILE A 86 0.36 -2.62 4.69
N LEU A 87 -0.31 -3.61 4.11
CA LEU A 87 -1.69 -3.50 3.61
C LEU A 87 -2.73 -4.16 4.53
N SER A 88 -2.33 -4.68 5.70
CA SER A 88 -3.21 -5.39 6.64
C SER A 88 -4.47 -4.61 7.07
N TRP A 89 -4.42 -3.28 7.03
CA TRP A 89 -5.53 -2.40 7.36
C TRP A 89 -6.41 -2.02 6.15
N MET A 90 -5.94 -2.26 4.92
CA MET A 90 -6.61 -1.88 3.69
C MET A 90 -7.52 -3.02 3.20
N LYS A 91 -8.82 -2.90 3.46
CA LYS A 91 -9.83 -3.86 2.98
C LYS A 91 -10.15 -3.72 1.49
N SER A 92 -9.99 -2.52 0.96
CA SER A 92 -10.23 -2.16 -0.44
C SER A 92 -9.40 -0.92 -0.78
N PRO A 93 -8.87 -0.78 -2.00
CA PRO A 93 -8.02 0.35 -2.39
C PRO A 93 -8.86 1.59 -2.70
N LYS A 94 -9.65 2.07 -1.73
CA LYS A 94 -10.33 3.36 -1.90
C LYS A 94 -9.27 4.45 -2.06
N PRO A 95 -9.52 5.51 -2.84
CA PRO A 95 -8.54 6.58 -3.03
C PRO A 95 -7.95 7.16 -1.74
N ARG A 96 -8.73 7.26 -0.65
CA ARG A 96 -8.22 7.70 0.66
C ARG A 96 -7.20 6.71 1.25
N ASP A 97 -7.49 5.42 1.15
CA ASP A 97 -6.61 4.36 1.63
C ASP A 97 -5.35 4.29 0.76
N VAL A 98 -5.49 4.42 -0.56
CA VAL A 98 -4.34 4.49 -1.46
C VAL A 98 -3.45 5.70 -1.15
N LYS A 99 -4.03 6.88 -0.88
CA LYS A 99 -3.27 8.04 -0.41
C LYS A 99 -2.53 7.74 0.90
N ARG A 100 -3.20 7.11 1.87
CA ARG A 100 -2.58 6.71 3.15
C ARG A 100 -1.44 5.70 2.96
N TYR A 101 -1.58 4.77 2.01
CA TYR A 101 -0.52 3.82 1.67
C TYR A 101 0.76 4.53 1.22
N PHE A 102 0.66 5.47 0.26
CA PHE A 102 1.84 6.22 -0.19
C PHE A 102 2.42 7.14 0.89
N LEU A 103 1.57 7.67 1.78
CA LEU A 103 2.02 8.42 2.96
C LEU A 103 2.92 7.56 3.87
N CYS A 104 2.68 6.25 3.96
CA CYS A 104 3.56 5.35 4.72
C CYS A 104 5.01 5.35 4.20
N PHE A 105 5.24 5.70 2.93
CA PHE A 105 6.56 5.81 2.32
C PHE A 105 7.07 7.26 2.25
N GLY A 106 6.35 8.22 2.83
CA GLY A 106 6.71 9.63 2.86
C GLY A 106 6.17 10.47 1.70
N GLU A 107 5.20 9.98 0.92
CA GLU A 107 4.51 10.78 -0.10
C GLU A 107 3.14 11.26 0.42
N GLU A 108 3.06 12.54 0.79
CA GLU A 108 1.89 13.12 1.46
C GLU A 108 0.61 13.11 0.62
N ASP A 109 0.75 13.34 -0.69
CA ASP A 109 -0.40 13.39 -1.61
C ASP A 109 -0.04 12.90 -3.01
N ILE A 110 -0.11 11.58 -3.17
CA ILE A 110 0.13 10.91 -4.45
C ILE A 110 -0.74 11.46 -5.58
N PHE A 111 -2.00 11.84 -5.31
CA PHE A 111 -2.92 12.32 -6.33
C PHE A 111 -2.52 13.70 -6.84
N SER A 112 -2.11 14.58 -5.93
CA SER A 112 -1.51 15.87 -6.28
C SER A 112 -0.20 15.67 -7.04
N ARG A 113 0.60 14.67 -6.68
CA ARG A 113 1.90 14.39 -7.32
C ARG A 113 1.78 13.88 -8.75
N ILE A 114 0.74 13.10 -9.07
CA ILE A 114 0.51 12.50 -10.40
C ILE A 114 -0.43 13.32 -11.30
N THR A 115 -0.90 14.49 -10.85
CA THR A 115 -1.76 15.38 -11.63
C THR A 115 -1.21 16.80 -11.67
N ARG A 116 -1.63 17.60 -12.66
CA ARG A 116 -1.14 18.97 -12.85
C ARG A 116 -2.13 20.03 -12.37
N SER A 117 -3.42 19.73 -12.39
CA SER A 117 -4.48 20.66 -12.02
C SER A 117 -5.43 20.03 -11.01
N GLU A 118 -6.04 20.88 -10.19
CA GLU A 118 -7.00 20.45 -9.18
C GLU A 118 -8.21 19.73 -9.78
N ASN A 119 -8.70 20.18 -10.94
CA ASN A 119 -9.81 19.50 -11.63
C ASN A 119 -9.43 18.07 -12.02
N THR A 120 -8.27 17.88 -12.67
CA THR A 120 -7.78 16.54 -13.04
C THR A 120 -7.62 15.64 -11.82
N ARG A 121 -7.15 16.21 -10.70
CA ARG A 121 -7.00 15.51 -9.41
C ARG A 121 -8.34 15.02 -8.88
N ARG A 122 -9.34 15.92 -8.86
CA ARG A 122 -10.70 15.62 -8.38
C ARG A 122 -11.37 14.56 -9.26
N ASP A 123 -11.23 14.67 -10.58
CA ASP A 123 -11.81 13.72 -11.53
C ASP A 123 -11.19 12.33 -11.38
N LEU A 124 -9.86 12.25 -11.31
CA LEU A 124 -9.13 11.00 -11.07
C LEU A 124 -9.58 10.34 -9.76
N PHE A 125 -9.65 11.13 -8.68
CA PHE A 125 -10.10 10.64 -7.38
C PHE A 125 -11.54 10.13 -7.43
N ARG A 126 -12.45 10.89 -8.05
CA ARG A 126 -13.86 10.53 -8.18
C ARG A 126 -14.05 9.25 -9.00
N HIS A 127 -13.34 9.10 -10.10
CA HIS A 127 -13.46 7.92 -10.96
C HIS A 127 -12.96 6.64 -10.28
N LEU A 128 -11.82 6.71 -9.58
CA LEU A 128 -11.32 5.57 -8.79
C LEU A 128 -12.27 5.23 -7.63
N GLN A 129 -12.82 6.25 -6.96
CA GLN A 129 -13.81 6.06 -5.91
C GLN A 129 -15.06 5.38 -6.47
N GLY A 130 -15.59 5.87 -7.60
CA GLY A 130 -16.74 5.30 -8.29
C GLY A 130 -16.53 3.85 -8.71
N LEU A 131 -15.34 3.49 -9.20
CA LEU A 131 -14.98 2.10 -9.52
C LEU A 131 -15.10 1.18 -8.29
N VAL A 132 -14.48 1.58 -7.16
CA VAL A 132 -14.48 0.78 -5.93
C VAL A 132 -15.88 0.69 -5.32
N ASP A 133 -16.62 1.81 -5.30
CA ASP A 133 -17.98 1.85 -4.76
C ASP A 133 -18.94 1.00 -5.59
N SER A 134 -18.82 1.05 -6.92
CA SER A 134 -19.66 0.23 -7.79
C SER A 134 -19.38 -1.27 -7.60
N ARG A 135 -18.11 -1.67 -7.41
CA ARG A 135 -17.77 -3.07 -7.06
C ARG A 135 -18.36 -3.48 -5.71
N ASN A 136 -18.30 -2.61 -4.70
CA ASN A 136 -18.86 -2.90 -3.39
C ASN A 136 -20.40 -3.02 -3.45
N GLY A 137 -21.08 -2.15 -4.20
CA GLY A 137 -22.52 -2.25 -4.42
C GLY A 137 -22.92 -3.58 -5.04
N ILE A 138 -22.22 -4.01 -6.11
CA ILE A 138 -22.44 -5.33 -6.73
C ILE A 138 -22.20 -6.47 -5.73
N ALA A 139 -21.11 -6.41 -4.97
CA ALA A 139 -20.78 -7.44 -3.98
C ALA A 139 -21.84 -7.57 -2.86
N HIS A 140 -22.56 -6.47 -2.58
CA HIS A 140 -23.67 -6.44 -1.63
C HIS A 140 -25.04 -6.72 -2.25
N GLY A 141 -25.10 -7.06 -3.55
CA GLY A 141 -26.34 -7.39 -4.25
C GLY A 141 -27.20 -6.18 -4.60
N ASP A 142 -26.62 -4.98 -4.65
CA ASP A 142 -27.35 -3.77 -5.06
C ASP A 142 -27.70 -3.82 -6.55
N SER A 143 -28.97 -4.12 -6.84
CA SER A 143 -29.50 -4.22 -8.19
C SER A 143 -29.51 -2.88 -8.95
N THR A 144 -29.32 -1.76 -8.26
CA THR A 144 -29.30 -0.42 -8.88
C THR A 144 -27.94 -0.07 -9.50
N VAL A 145 -26.89 -0.83 -9.17
CA VAL A 145 -25.54 -0.59 -9.70
C VAL A 145 -25.36 -1.28 -11.05
N GLN A 146 -25.66 -0.54 -12.12
CA GLN A 146 -25.39 -0.97 -13.49
C GLN A 146 -24.53 0.08 -14.19
N PRO A 147 -23.18 -0.06 -14.16
CA PRO A 147 -22.31 0.88 -14.86
C PRO A 147 -22.56 0.81 -16.37
N LEU A 148 -22.62 1.97 -17.01
CA LEU A 148 -22.76 2.07 -18.46
C LEU A 148 -21.43 1.67 -19.14
N PRO A 149 -21.47 1.23 -20.41
CA PRO A 149 -20.25 0.94 -21.17
C PRO A 149 -19.25 2.12 -21.24
N THR A 150 -19.77 3.36 -21.24
CA THR A 150 -18.97 4.59 -21.17
C THR A 150 -18.21 4.68 -19.85
N ASP A 151 -18.87 4.40 -18.71
CA ASP A 151 -18.26 4.42 -17.39
C ASP A 151 -17.11 3.41 -17.30
N ILE A 152 -17.30 2.21 -17.86
CA ILE A 152 -16.26 1.17 -17.88
C ILE A 152 -15.02 1.66 -18.66
N THR A 153 -15.23 2.31 -19.81
CA THR A 153 -14.14 2.85 -20.64
C THR A 153 -13.39 3.95 -19.90
N GLU A 154 -14.11 4.83 -19.22
CA GLU A 154 -13.53 5.90 -18.40
C GLU A 154 -12.74 5.33 -17.21
N TYR A 155 -13.26 4.31 -16.52
CA TYR A 155 -12.57 3.63 -15.44
C TYR A 155 -11.29 2.95 -15.95
N CYS A 156 -11.31 2.24 -17.08
CA CYS A 156 -10.11 1.63 -17.66
C CYS A 156 -9.04 2.69 -17.97
N SER A 157 -9.44 3.80 -18.63
CA SER A 157 -8.53 4.91 -18.93
C SER A 157 -7.94 5.53 -17.65
N THR A 158 -8.78 5.67 -16.63
CA THR A 158 -8.40 6.25 -15.33
C THR A 158 -7.40 5.36 -14.59
N VAL A 159 -7.67 4.05 -14.49
CA VAL A 159 -6.79 3.08 -13.83
C VAL A 159 -5.44 3.01 -14.53
N LEU A 160 -5.42 2.96 -15.87
CA LEU A 160 -4.17 2.95 -16.63
C LEU A 160 -3.36 4.24 -16.40
N LYS A 161 -4.01 5.41 -16.49
CA LYS A 161 -3.36 6.70 -16.23
C LYS A 161 -2.81 6.79 -14.80
N PHE A 162 -3.56 6.28 -13.82
CA PHE A 162 -3.12 6.21 -12.43
C PHE A 162 -1.86 5.35 -12.32
N ALA A 163 -1.93 4.10 -12.76
CA ALA A 163 -0.84 3.13 -12.63
C ALA A 163 0.46 3.64 -13.25
N THR A 164 0.42 4.04 -14.53
CA THR A 164 1.62 4.51 -15.26
C THR A 164 2.28 5.73 -14.60
N ARG A 165 1.51 6.61 -13.96
CA ARG A 165 2.06 7.81 -13.31
C ARG A 165 2.56 7.51 -11.91
N VAL A 166 1.86 6.67 -11.18
CA VAL A 166 2.23 6.23 -9.83
C VAL A 166 3.54 5.45 -9.88
N ASP A 167 3.70 4.53 -10.83
CA ASP A 167 4.93 3.73 -10.98
C ASP A 167 6.17 4.62 -11.02
N ARG A 168 6.14 5.67 -11.85
CA ARG A 168 7.25 6.62 -11.99
C ARG A 168 7.53 7.41 -10.72
N VAL A 169 6.50 7.80 -9.98
CA VAL A 169 6.66 8.55 -8.74
C VAL A 169 7.21 7.64 -7.65
N PHE A 170 6.65 6.44 -7.53
CA PHE A 170 6.97 5.53 -6.46
C PHE A 170 8.33 4.87 -6.64
N SER A 171 8.69 4.47 -7.85
CA SER A 171 10.04 4.00 -8.19
C SER A 171 11.13 5.04 -7.81
N ARG A 172 10.87 6.34 -8.02
CA ARG A 172 11.79 7.40 -7.58
C ARG A 172 11.82 7.58 -6.07
N LEU A 173 10.68 7.43 -5.40
CA LEU A 173 10.61 7.50 -3.95
C LEU A 173 11.41 6.36 -3.32
N LEU A 174 11.23 5.13 -3.80
CA LEU A 174 11.95 3.94 -3.34
C LEU A 174 13.46 4.06 -3.60
N ALA A 175 13.86 4.51 -4.79
CA ALA A 175 15.26 4.78 -5.10
C ALA A 175 15.88 5.81 -4.14
N ARG A 176 15.12 6.84 -3.73
CA ARG A 176 15.58 7.82 -2.74
C ARG A 176 15.74 7.21 -1.35
N ILE A 177 14.78 6.40 -0.92
CA ILE A 177 14.83 5.68 0.37
C ILE A 177 16.05 4.76 0.40
N ALA A 178 16.25 3.98 -0.66
CA ALA A 178 17.33 3.00 -0.77
C ALA A 178 18.70 3.61 -1.12
N ARG A 179 18.72 4.84 -1.66
CA ARG A 179 19.91 5.50 -2.23
C ARG A 179 20.57 4.68 -3.33
N THR A 180 19.77 4.12 -4.22
CA THR A 180 20.20 3.28 -5.34
C THR A 180 19.44 3.63 -6.62
N SER A 181 19.63 2.86 -7.69
CA SER A 181 18.89 3.00 -8.95
C SER A 181 17.40 2.70 -8.77
N HIS A 182 16.61 3.13 -9.75
CA HIS A 182 15.19 2.82 -9.82
C HIS A 182 14.94 1.31 -9.90
N PRO A 183 13.96 0.77 -9.14
CA PRO A 183 13.60 -0.64 -9.23
C PRO A 183 12.91 -1.00 -10.57
N TRP A 184 12.22 -0.04 -11.18
CA TRP A 184 11.61 -0.10 -12.51
C TRP A 184 11.44 1.30 -13.12
#